data_AF-A0A7C3ZVJ9-F1
#
_entry.id   AF-A0A7C3ZVJ9-F1
#
_cell.length_a   1.000
_cell.length_b   1.000
_cell.length_c   1.000
_cell.angle_alpha   90.00
_cell.angle_beta   90.00
_cell.angle_gamma   90.00
#
_symmetry.space_group_name_H-M   'P 1'
#
loop_
_entity.id
_entity.type
_entity.pdbx_description
1 polymer ?
#
loop_
_entity_poly.entity_id
_entity_poly.type
_entity_poly.pdbx_seq_one_letter_code
_entity_poly.pdbx_strand_id
1 'polypeptide(L)'
;MRRFLSSDKGFTLLEIVIVVALTVIVMGFIFLPVSKIFSFTRQAEVMVRTQDNARLALEQISRELADAMKVYVDVDYPICCPVLDANGNPVVARVYYAKIDLVLPRMRLVCTDPRHPANQPREWDKRDPNNPYRPYLDEAPPKCPYDGSILQCRPAQPLAPDTVIVRYFIGLRDNTRAYSNEYTSKTLTTTANNMYVLYRAEFSLYDNRLFPSSMPISQRRTFDNFFYYSPAYAANWKKISRPMVRLEDTDLVNISYQGNTPIVVPTVRFMPTAIYNDPMVPTMDSSDDPENGERPPTVYKASYGHWILPYEITVFRKAPNGGQIVYKAMKSSTNPPYMGIFKDSDNDGIFDDLVFNISHYLDTKNGVIPGYGGAKYGAGEIVPAKPELAFVVDDVKGTAEFAFPVVNVQLSDSASQNVQMAVSKRASTDDINAEYASAGYRDRYRRLLINDDAASEILLNGRVVPGSEKVVAPCATPGATYGKPILYSRTPLYCYEPEPNQYKLDVDYGLDRYGNPRPGVAALFFHSYQTLQSGSGIPLPPGKDNIFVFYQVQNNQKDDTLRASYVTKSLITITLGIKMFDPVSGRPENIELTNKVRVRNVAY
;
A
#
# COMPACT_ATOMS: atom_id res chain seq x y z
N MET A 1 -5.26 -102.89 -23.56
CA MET A 1 -4.87 -102.75 -22.14
C MET A 1 -3.35 -102.64 -22.04
N ARG A 2 -2.79 -101.44 -21.88
CA ARG A 2 -1.39 -101.23 -21.44
C ARG A 2 -1.45 -100.43 -20.13
N ARG A 3 -0.98 -101.04 -19.05
CA ARG A 3 -0.86 -100.45 -17.71
C ARG A 3 0.23 -99.37 -17.74
N PHE A 4 -0.12 -98.14 -17.38
CA PHE A 4 0.84 -97.16 -16.86
C PHE A 4 1.26 -97.62 -15.46
N LEU A 5 2.53 -97.96 -15.29
CA LEU A 5 3.14 -98.17 -13.97
C LEU A 5 3.46 -96.80 -13.37
N SER A 6 2.86 -96.50 -12.22
CA SER A 6 3.21 -95.37 -11.38
C SER A 6 4.60 -95.60 -10.79
N SER A 7 5.54 -94.70 -11.10
CA SER A 7 6.84 -94.62 -10.44
C SER A 7 6.69 -93.72 -9.22
N ASP A 8 6.53 -94.31 -8.03
CA ASP A 8 6.69 -93.60 -6.76
C ASP A 8 8.18 -93.31 -6.52
N LYS A 9 8.68 -92.24 -7.13
CA LYS A 9 9.96 -91.63 -6.72
C LYS A 9 9.63 -90.52 -5.74
N GLY A 10 9.86 -90.78 -4.45
CA GLY A 10 9.84 -89.75 -3.43
C GLY A 10 10.92 -88.69 -3.73
N PHE A 11 10.57 -87.42 -3.54
CA PHE A 11 11.49 -86.29 -3.69
C PHE A 11 12.73 -86.48 -2.82
N THR A 12 13.90 -86.24 -3.40
CA THR A 12 15.15 -86.24 -2.63
C THR A 12 15.24 -84.98 -1.76
N LEU A 13 15.86 -85.07 -0.59
CA LEU A 13 16.00 -83.93 0.34
C LEU A 13 16.71 -82.73 -0.32
N LEU A 14 17.63 -83.00 -1.26
CA LEU A 14 18.30 -81.99 -2.07
C LEU A 14 17.33 -81.24 -2.99
N GLU A 15 16.41 -81.93 -3.67
CA GLU A 15 15.40 -81.30 -4.53
C GLU A 15 14.46 -80.40 -3.72
N ILE A 16 14.05 -80.81 -2.52
CA ILE A 16 13.22 -79.97 -1.65
C ILE A 16 13.96 -78.68 -1.27
N VAL A 17 15.24 -78.78 -0.91
CA VAL A 17 16.05 -77.59 -0.56
C VAL A 17 16.24 -76.66 -1.77
N ILE A 18 16.50 -77.21 -2.96
CA ILE A 18 16.65 -76.42 -4.19
C ILE A 18 15.34 -75.73 -4.56
N VAL A 19 14.21 -76.43 -4.47
CA VAL A 19 12.88 -75.86 -4.74
C VAL A 19 12.57 -74.74 -3.74
N VAL A 20 12.84 -74.94 -2.45
CA VAL A 20 12.66 -73.88 -1.43
C VAL A 20 13.57 -72.68 -1.72
N ALA A 21 14.86 -72.90 -2.05
CA ALA A 21 15.79 -71.83 -2.36
C ALA A 21 15.39 -71.04 -3.62
N LEU A 22 15.00 -71.73 -4.71
CA LEU A 22 14.49 -71.10 -5.93
C LEU A 22 13.18 -70.34 -5.66
N THR A 23 12.29 -70.89 -4.84
CA THR A 23 11.03 -70.22 -4.48
C THR A 23 11.32 -68.94 -3.70
N VAL A 24 12.24 -68.94 -2.74
CA VAL A 24 12.64 -67.72 -2.00
C VAL A 24 13.27 -66.69 -2.93
N ILE A 25 14.12 -67.10 -3.88
CA ILE A 25 14.74 -66.19 -4.85
C ILE A 25 13.68 -65.58 -5.79
N VAL A 26 12.82 -66.40 -6.38
CA VAL A 26 11.74 -65.95 -7.28
C VAL A 26 10.75 -65.05 -6.54
N MET A 27 10.38 -65.43 -5.31
CA MET A 27 9.50 -64.64 -4.46
C MET A 27 10.17 -63.31 -4.09
N GLY A 28 11.47 -63.30 -3.75
CA GLY A 28 12.25 -62.08 -3.55
C GLY A 28 12.24 -61.15 -4.76
N PHE A 29 12.43 -61.70 -5.97
CA PHE A 29 12.40 -60.93 -7.22
C PHE A 29 11.03 -60.34 -7.55
N ILE A 30 9.93 -60.97 -7.12
CA ILE A 30 8.57 -60.47 -7.36
C ILE A 30 8.14 -59.49 -6.25
N PHE A 31 8.40 -59.80 -4.98
CA PHE A 31 7.93 -58.99 -3.86
C PHE A 31 8.66 -57.65 -3.73
N LEU A 32 9.95 -57.59 -4.04
CA LEU A 32 10.73 -56.35 -3.94
C LEU A 32 10.19 -55.25 -4.88
N PRO A 33 9.98 -55.49 -6.20
CA PRO A 33 9.36 -54.52 -7.09
C PRO A 33 7.93 -54.15 -6.70
N VAL A 34 7.12 -55.13 -6.28
CA VAL A 34 5.72 -54.90 -5.90
C VAL A 34 5.60 -53.97 -4.69
N SER A 35 6.44 -54.16 -3.65
CA SER A 35 6.43 -53.26 -2.50
C SER A 35 6.82 -51.82 -2.87
N LYS A 36 7.77 -51.65 -3.81
CA LYS A 36 8.18 -50.34 -4.32
C LYS A 36 7.07 -49.66 -5.14
N ILE A 37 6.31 -50.42 -5.93
CA ILE A 37 5.18 -49.87 -6.70
C ILE A 37 4.09 -49.36 -5.76
N PHE A 38 3.79 -50.08 -4.68
CA PHE A 38 2.82 -49.61 -3.68
C PHE A 38 3.29 -48.34 -2.96
N SER A 39 4.58 -48.23 -2.60
CA SER A 39 5.10 -47.01 -2.00
C SER A 39 5.03 -45.82 -2.96
N PHE A 40 5.40 -46.01 -4.24
CA PHE A 40 5.29 -44.95 -5.24
C PHE A 40 3.85 -44.51 -5.49
N THR A 41 2.90 -45.45 -5.52
CA THR A 41 1.48 -45.13 -5.73
C THR A 41 0.91 -44.35 -4.55
N ARG A 42 1.22 -44.76 -3.31
CA ARG A 42 0.81 -44.04 -2.10
C ARG A 42 1.43 -42.64 -2.04
N GLN A 43 2.70 -42.51 -2.37
CA GLN A 43 3.40 -41.22 -2.42
C GLN A 43 2.76 -40.28 -3.46
N ALA A 44 2.48 -40.78 -4.66
CA ALA A 44 1.81 -40.01 -5.70
C ALA A 44 0.41 -39.54 -5.27
N GLU A 45 -0.38 -40.41 -4.63
CA GLU A 45 -1.71 -40.05 -4.13
C GLU A 45 -1.65 -38.95 -3.05
N VAL A 46 -0.73 -39.08 -2.09
CA VAL A 46 -0.56 -38.06 -1.03
C VAL A 46 -0.07 -36.74 -1.64
N MET A 47 0.85 -36.78 -2.62
CA MET A 47 1.32 -35.58 -3.32
C MET A 47 0.19 -34.85 -4.04
N VAL A 48 -0.65 -35.57 -4.79
CA VAL A 48 -1.81 -35.00 -5.50
C VAL A 48 -2.80 -34.38 -4.51
N ARG A 49 -3.17 -35.11 -3.45
CA ARG A 49 -4.04 -34.58 -2.39
C ARG A 49 -3.45 -33.35 -1.71
N THR A 50 -2.14 -33.33 -1.52
CA THR A 50 -1.44 -32.18 -0.94
C THR A 50 -1.51 -30.96 -1.82
N GLN A 51 -1.25 -31.12 -3.12
CA GLN A 51 -1.36 -30.02 -4.09
C GLN A 51 -2.78 -29.48 -4.19
N ASP A 52 -3.78 -30.35 -4.21
CA ASP A 52 -5.18 -29.93 -4.31
C ASP A 52 -5.64 -29.20 -3.04
N ASN A 53 -5.28 -29.71 -1.86
CA ASN A 53 -5.54 -29.01 -0.60
C ASN A 53 -4.83 -27.66 -0.52
N ALA A 54 -3.58 -27.58 -1.03
CA ALA A 54 -2.83 -26.34 -1.09
C ALA A 54 -3.51 -25.31 -2.00
N ARG A 55 -3.96 -25.74 -3.19
CA ARG A 55 -4.70 -24.88 -4.14
C ARG A 55 -5.99 -24.37 -3.51
N LEU A 56 -6.78 -25.25 -2.90
CA LEU A 56 -8.04 -24.86 -2.23
C LEU A 56 -7.79 -23.86 -1.10
N ALA A 57 -6.77 -24.10 -0.27
CA ALA A 57 -6.40 -23.17 0.80
C ALA A 57 -5.96 -21.81 0.24
N LEU A 58 -5.12 -21.80 -0.80
CA LEU A 58 -4.63 -20.59 -1.44
C LEU A 58 -5.77 -19.81 -2.12
N GLU A 59 -6.69 -20.49 -2.80
CA GLU A 59 -7.89 -19.89 -3.41
C GLU A 59 -8.80 -19.27 -2.36
N GLN A 60 -9.02 -19.97 -1.24
CA GLN A 60 -9.83 -19.45 -0.14
C GLN A 60 -9.21 -18.18 0.46
N ILE A 61 -7.91 -18.23 0.81
CA ILE A 61 -7.19 -17.07 1.36
C ILE A 61 -7.22 -15.91 0.36
N SER A 62 -6.95 -16.19 -0.92
CA SER A 62 -6.91 -15.16 -1.95
C SER A 62 -8.25 -14.46 -2.12
N ARG A 63 -9.35 -15.22 -2.08
CA ARG A 63 -10.72 -14.69 -2.15
C ARG A 63 -11.04 -13.83 -0.93
N GLU A 64 -10.82 -14.35 0.27
CA GLU A 64 -11.10 -13.61 1.51
C GLU A 64 -10.25 -12.34 1.63
N LEU A 65 -9.00 -12.38 1.16
CA LEU A 65 -8.10 -11.22 1.14
C LEU A 65 -8.55 -10.15 0.13
N ALA A 66 -9.05 -10.56 -1.04
CA ALA A 66 -9.59 -9.63 -2.05
C ALA A 66 -10.91 -8.98 -1.60
N ASP A 67 -11.74 -9.72 -0.87
CA ASP A 67 -13.03 -9.28 -0.35
C ASP A 67 -12.94 -8.53 0.99
N ALA A 68 -11.78 -8.56 1.66
CA ALA A 68 -11.60 -7.94 2.97
C ALA A 68 -11.82 -6.42 2.93
N MET A 69 -12.58 -5.93 3.91
CA MET A 69 -12.79 -4.50 4.13
C MET A 69 -11.62 -3.83 4.86
N LYS A 70 -10.85 -4.58 5.65
CA LYS A 70 -9.57 -4.16 6.21
C LYS A 70 -8.60 -5.34 6.21
N VAL A 71 -7.37 -5.08 5.80
CA VAL A 71 -6.26 -6.04 5.90
C VAL A 71 -5.20 -5.46 6.80
N TYR A 72 -4.78 -6.25 7.78
CA TYR A 72 -3.69 -5.93 8.67
C TYR A 72 -2.54 -6.89 8.37
N VAL A 73 -1.47 -6.33 7.83
CA VAL A 73 -0.25 -7.06 7.52
C VAL A 73 0.72 -6.88 8.68
N ASP A 74 1.08 -7.97 9.34
CA ASP A 74 1.93 -7.94 10.53
C ASP A 74 3.41 -7.90 10.16
N VAL A 75 3.84 -6.76 9.61
CA VAL A 75 5.25 -6.52 9.28
C VAL A 75 6.11 -6.39 10.55
N ASP A 76 5.56 -5.77 11.61
CA ASP A 76 6.28 -5.48 12.86
C ASP A 76 5.87 -6.40 14.04
N TYR A 77 4.88 -7.26 13.85
CA TYR A 77 4.31 -8.09 14.93
C TYR A 77 4.51 -9.59 14.67
N PRO A 78 5.66 -10.17 15.08
CA PRO A 78 5.93 -11.58 14.86
C PRO A 78 4.92 -12.48 15.61
N ILE A 79 4.90 -13.76 15.24
CA ILE A 79 4.25 -14.82 16.03
C ILE A 79 5.31 -15.62 16.78
N CYS A 80 4.98 -16.06 18.00
CA CYS A 80 5.83 -16.98 18.76
C CYS A 80 5.68 -18.40 18.22
N CYS A 81 6.77 -19.01 17.79
CA CYS A 81 6.85 -20.40 17.34
C CYS A 81 7.73 -21.21 18.29
N PRO A 82 7.17 -22.02 19.21
CA PRO A 82 7.95 -22.95 20.02
C PRO A 82 8.57 -24.03 19.12
N VAL A 83 9.89 -24.11 19.14
CA VAL A 83 10.72 -25.07 18.40
C VAL A 83 11.76 -25.66 19.34
N LEU A 84 12.65 -26.52 18.82
CA LEU A 84 13.78 -27.06 19.57
C LEU A 84 15.07 -26.34 19.15
N ASP A 85 15.98 -26.13 20.10
CA ASP A 85 17.35 -25.70 19.82
C ASP A 85 18.21 -26.88 19.30
N ALA A 86 19.48 -26.62 18.97
CA ALA A 86 20.37 -27.65 18.44
C ALA A 86 20.64 -28.80 19.44
N ASN A 87 20.43 -28.56 20.74
CA ASN A 87 20.59 -29.51 21.82
C ASN A 87 19.28 -30.26 22.16
N GLY A 88 18.17 -29.94 21.49
CA GLY A 88 16.86 -30.53 21.75
C GLY A 88 16.05 -29.88 22.88
N ASN A 89 16.45 -28.71 23.38
CA ASN A 89 15.70 -27.95 24.37
C ASN A 89 14.62 -27.08 23.72
N PRO A 90 13.43 -26.91 24.32
CA PRO A 90 12.39 -26.05 23.78
C PRO A 90 12.78 -24.56 23.86
N VAL A 91 12.72 -23.87 22.72
CA VAL A 91 12.99 -22.44 22.58
C VAL A 91 11.88 -21.79 21.74
N VAL A 92 11.53 -20.53 22.06
CA VAL A 92 10.53 -19.78 21.30
C VAL A 92 11.22 -18.91 20.26
N ALA A 93 11.01 -19.22 18.98
CA ALA A 93 11.47 -18.40 17.87
C ALA A 93 10.41 -17.36 17.49
N ARG A 94 10.83 -16.15 17.11
CA ARG A 94 9.94 -15.10 16.59
C ARG A 94 9.91 -15.14 15.07
N VAL A 95 8.72 -15.31 14.50
CA VAL A 95 8.55 -15.51 13.06
C VAL A 95 7.71 -14.38 12.47
N TYR A 96 8.25 -13.72 11.44
CA TYR A 96 7.56 -12.64 10.71
C TYR A 96 6.80 -13.18 9.50
N TYR A 97 5.78 -12.45 9.06
CA TYR A 97 4.95 -12.78 7.87
C TYR A 97 4.19 -14.11 7.93
N ALA A 98 4.17 -14.78 9.09
CA ALA A 98 3.50 -16.06 9.28
C ALA A 98 2.07 -15.93 9.81
N LYS A 99 1.55 -14.70 9.90
CA LYS A 99 0.15 -14.41 10.23
C LYS A 99 -0.37 -13.23 9.40
N ILE A 100 -1.67 -13.24 9.12
CA ILE A 100 -2.39 -12.11 8.50
C ILE A 100 -3.80 -12.03 9.08
N ASP A 101 -4.24 -10.79 9.36
CA ASP A 101 -5.52 -10.48 9.97
C ASP A 101 -6.42 -9.73 8.98
N LEU A 102 -7.64 -10.22 8.80
CA LEU A 102 -8.61 -9.71 7.86
C LEU A 102 -9.91 -9.33 8.57
N VAL A 103 -10.49 -8.19 8.22
CA VAL A 103 -11.87 -7.86 8.57
C VAL A 103 -12.70 -7.98 7.31
N LEU A 104 -13.51 -9.03 7.25
CA LEU A 104 -14.44 -9.26 6.15
C LEU A 104 -15.62 -8.29 6.23
N PRO A 105 -16.34 -8.07 5.10
CA PRO A 105 -17.59 -7.33 5.13
C PRO A 105 -18.62 -8.04 6.01
N ARG A 106 -19.42 -7.26 6.74
CA ARG A 106 -20.54 -7.80 7.51
C ARG A 106 -21.51 -8.47 6.54
N MET A 107 -21.81 -9.73 6.80
CA MET A 107 -22.75 -10.51 5.97
C MET A 107 -24.12 -10.57 6.62
N ARG A 108 -25.17 -10.46 5.81
CA ARG A 108 -26.57 -10.69 6.17
C ARG A 108 -27.12 -11.92 5.46
N LEU A 109 -28.04 -12.60 6.12
CA LEU A 109 -28.80 -13.70 5.59
C LEU A 109 -30.10 -13.13 5.03
N VAL A 110 -30.40 -13.41 3.76
CA VAL A 110 -31.56 -12.86 3.05
C VAL A 110 -32.43 -13.99 2.53
N CYS A 111 -33.73 -13.95 2.82
CA CYS A 111 -34.72 -14.83 2.19
C CYS A 111 -35.20 -14.23 0.87
N THR A 112 -34.97 -14.95 -0.23
CA THR A 112 -35.44 -14.59 -1.57
C THR A 112 -36.68 -15.36 -2.01
N ASP A 113 -37.26 -16.20 -1.14
CA ASP A 113 -38.42 -17.02 -1.51
C ASP A 113 -39.68 -16.13 -1.67
N PRO A 114 -40.43 -16.26 -2.78
CA PRO A 114 -41.71 -15.57 -2.97
C PRO A 114 -42.75 -15.90 -1.89
N ARG A 115 -42.69 -17.07 -1.27
CA ARG A 115 -43.63 -17.54 -0.24
C ARG A 115 -43.40 -16.91 1.14
N HIS A 116 -42.32 -16.15 1.32
CA HIS A 116 -42.03 -15.48 2.58
C HIS A 116 -43.11 -14.44 2.93
N PRO A 117 -43.66 -14.45 4.16
CA PRO A 117 -44.73 -13.55 4.56
C PRO A 117 -44.37 -12.06 4.40
N ALA A 118 -45.25 -11.28 3.78
CA ALA A 118 -44.97 -9.86 3.47
C ALA A 118 -44.69 -8.98 4.70
N ASN A 119 -45.23 -9.34 5.87
CA ASN A 119 -45.08 -8.57 7.11
C ASN A 119 -43.88 -9.01 7.97
N GLN A 120 -43.07 -9.97 7.51
CA GLN A 120 -41.93 -10.47 8.25
C GLN A 120 -40.61 -9.98 7.66
N PRO A 121 -39.59 -9.70 8.49
CA PRO A 121 -38.27 -9.30 7.98
C PRO A 121 -37.71 -10.40 7.09
N ARG A 122 -37.16 -10.00 5.93
CA ARG A 122 -36.48 -10.90 4.98
C ARG A 122 -34.98 -10.98 5.21
N GLU A 123 -34.46 -10.18 6.13
CA GLU A 123 -33.04 -10.10 6.42
C GLU A 123 -32.78 -10.39 7.90
N TRP A 124 -31.73 -11.16 8.14
CA TRP A 124 -31.22 -11.46 9.47
C TRP A 124 -29.70 -11.28 9.49
N ASP A 125 -29.15 -10.96 10.66
CA ASP A 125 -27.71 -11.00 10.83
C ASP A 125 -27.21 -12.45 10.76
N LYS A 126 -26.03 -12.66 10.14
CA LYS A 126 -25.37 -13.99 10.10
C LYS A 126 -25.00 -14.51 11.51
N ARG A 127 -25.10 -13.67 12.54
CA ARG A 127 -24.65 -13.95 13.90
C ARG A 127 -25.79 -13.92 14.89
N ASP A 128 -25.58 -14.65 15.98
CA ASP A 128 -26.54 -14.73 17.06
C ASP A 128 -26.67 -13.38 17.78
N PRO A 129 -27.86 -12.75 17.80
CA PRO A 129 -28.07 -11.52 18.57
C PRO A 129 -27.84 -11.73 20.08
N ASN A 130 -27.96 -12.96 20.59
CA ASN A 130 -27.70 -13.28 22.00
C ASN A 130 -26.25 -13.69 22.28
N ASN A 131 -25.46 -13.96 21.23
CA ASN A 131 -24.04 -14.26 21.34
C ASN A 131 -23.29 -13.75 20.09
N PRO A 132 -22.95 -12.45 20.04
CA PRO A 132 -22.32 -11.83 18.86
C PRO A 132 -20.92 -12.40 18.54
N TYR A 133 -20.39 -13.25 19.43
CA TYR A 133 -19.08 -13.92 19.35
C TYR A 133 -19.16 -15.34 18.80
N ARG A 134 -20.36 -15.89 18.56
CA ARG A 134 -20.53 -17.17 17.84
C ARG A 134 -21.20 -16.92 16.49
N PRO A 135 -20.59 -17.33 15.37
CA PRO A 135 -21.34 -17.45 14.12
C PRO A 135 -22.49 -18.46 14.35
N TYR A 136 -23.67 -18.15 13.81
CA TYR A 136 -24.89 -18.91 14.13
C TYR A 136 -24.82 -20.37 13.63
N LEU A 137 -23.94 -20.70 12.68
CA LEU A 137 -24.13 -21.88 11.83
C LEU A 137 -22.81 -22.54 11.47
N ASP A 138 -22.46 -23.55 12.26
CA ASP A 138 -21.62 -24.63 11.78
C ASP A 138 -22.49 -25.57 10.93
N GLU A 139 -22.14 -25.65 9.64
CA GLU A 139 -22.32 -26.82 8.76
C GLU A 139 -23.60 -26.96 7.90
N ALA A 140 -24.63 -26.11 8.03
CA ALA A 140 -25.74 -26.06 7.07
C ALA A 140 -26.12 -24.62 6.69
N PRO A 141 -26.43 -24.34 5.41
CA PRO A 141 -26.89 -23.02 5.03
C PRO A 141 -28.22 -22.75 5.77
N PRO A 142 -28.31 -21.64 6.52
CA PRO A 142 -29.43 -21.41 7.43
C PRO A 142 -30.75 -21.40 6.68
N LYS A 143 -31.77 -21.98 7.29
CA LYS A 143 -33.13 -21.93 6.76
C LYS A 143 -33.85 -20.69 7.30
N CYS A 144 -34.71 -20.11 6.47
CA CYS A 144 -35.61 -19.06 6.89
C CYS A 144 -36.53 -19.59 8.01
N PRO A 145 -36.70 -18.85 9.12
CA PRO A 145 -37.56 -19.28 10.22
C PRO A 145 -39.06 -19.31 9.85
N TYR A 146 -39.45 -18.68 8.73
CA TYR A 146 -40.85 -18.54 8.33
C TYR A 146 -41.25 -19.49 7.19
N ASP A 147 -40.40 -19.67 6.18
CA ASP A 147 -40.72 -20.47 5.00
C ASP A 147 -39.83 -21.71 4.81
N GLY A 148 -38.78 -21.88 5.63
CA GLY A 148 -37.87 -23.02 5.56
C GLY A 148 -36.95 -23.06 4.34
N SER A 149 -36.99 -22.03 3.47
CA SER A 149 -36.08 -21.88 2.33
C SER A 149 -34.65 -21.60 2.78
N ILE A 150 -33.69 -21.89 1.92
CA ILE A 150 -32.27 -21.66 2.21
C ILE A 150 -31.99 -20.15 2.10
N LEU A 151 -31.51 -19.55 3.18
CA LEU A 151 -31.13 -18.15 3.20
C LEU A 151 -29.84 -17.92 2.40
N GLN A 152 -29.84 -16.87 1.60
CA GLN A 152 -28.66 -16.43 0.86
C GLN A 152 -27.81 -15.51 1.72
N CYS A 153 -26.49 -15.73 1.73
CA CYS A 153 -25.54 -14.87 2.42
C CYS A 153 -25.12 -13.74 1.48
N ARG A 154 -25.41 -12.48 1.84
CA ARG A 154 -25.06 -11.29 1.05
C ARG A 154 -24.33 -10.26 1.92
N PRO A 155 -23.41 -9.44 1.36
CA PRO A 155 -22.87 -8.31 2.09
C PRO A 155 -23.97 -7.36 2.54
N ALA A 156 -23.88 -6.86 3.79
CA ALA A 156 -24.80 -5.85 4.30
C ALA A 156 -24.73 -4.59 3.42
N GLN A 157 -25.86 -3.94 3.21
CA GLN A 157 -25.96 -2.66 2.51
C GLN A 157 -26.49 -1.59 3.49
N PRO A 158 -25.80 -0.45 3.67
CA PRO A 158 -24.47 -0.11 3.11
C PRO A 158 -23.37 -1.05 3.61
N LEU A 159 -22.29 -1.18 2.81
CA LEU A 159 -21.13 -2.01 3.17
C LEU A 159 -20.53 -1.53 4.50
N ALA A 160 -20.43 -2.45 5.46
CA ALA A 160 -19.91 -2.17 6.78
C ALA A 160 -18.92 -3.28 7.21
N PRO A 161 -17.81 -2.92 7.88
CA PRO A 161 -16.85 -3.91 8.36
C PRO A 161 -17.49 -4.79 9.42
N ASP A 162 -17.10 -6.06 9.45
CA ASP A 162 -17.55 -6.95 10.50
C ASP A 162 -16.80 -6.71 11.82
N THR A 163 -17.34 -7.22 12.93
CA THR A 163 -16.77 -7.08 14.30
C THR A 163 -15.82 -8.23 14.67
N VAL A 164 -15.59 -9.16 13.75
CA VAL A 164 -14.66 -10.30 13.90
C VAL A 164 -13.53 -10.15 12.91
N ILE A 165 -12.38 -10.62 13.36
CA ILE A 165 -11.18 -10.75 12.57
C ILE A 165 -11.06 -12.21 12.15
N VAL A 166 -10.82 -12.43 10.86
CA VAL A 166 -10.36 -13.70 10.34
C VAL A 166 -8.83 -13.67 10.33
N ARG A 167 -8.21 -14.59 11.06
CA ARG A 167 -6.76 -14.74 11.14
C ARG A 167 -6.32 -16.01 10.47
N TYR A 168 -5.38 -15.88 9.54
CA TYR A 168 -4.59 -16.99 9.04
C TYR A 168 -3.25 -16.97 9.75
N PHE A 169 -2.81 -18.12 10.27
CA PHE A 169 -1.54 -18.23 10.97
C PHE A 169 -1.03 -19.68 11.01
N ILE A 170 0.28 -19.84 11.18
CA ILE A 170 0.87 -21.16 11.46
C ILE A 170 0.88 -21.44 12.96
N GLY A 171 0.60 -22.68 13.36
CA GLY A 171 0.72 -23.12 14.74
C GLY A 171 0.88 -24.63 14.86
N LEU A 172 1.30 -25.11 16.02
CA LEU A 172 1.42 -26.54 16.28
C LEU A 172 0.07 -27.26 16.14
N ARG A 173 0.10 -28.50 15.67
CA ARG A 173 -1.09 -29.36 15.59
C ARG A 173 -1.73 -29.54 16.96
N ASP A 174 -0.92 -29.75 18.00
CA ASP A 174 -1.29 -29.70 19.41
C ASP A 174 -0.51 -28.58 20.09
N ASN A 175 -1.20 -27.55 20.53
CA ASN A 175 -0.59 -26.37 21.15
C ASN A 175 -0.28 -26.55 22.64
N THR A 176 -0.55 -27.73 23.21
CA THR A 176 -0.18 -28.09 24.59
C THR A 176 1.07 -28.96 24.66
N ARG A 177 1.51 -29.49 23.51
CA ARG A 177 2.71 -30.35 23.40
C ARG A 177 3.86 -29.56 22.78
N ALA A 178 5.08 -29.97 23.11
CA ALA A 178 6.27 -29.44 22.46
C ALA A 178 6.28 -29.79 20.96
N TYR A 179 6.98 -28.99 20.17
CA TYR A 179 7.27 -29.33 18.77
C TYR A 179 8.06 -30.64 18.71
N SER A 180 7.61 -31.56 17.87
CA SER A 180 8.29 -32.84 17.62
C SER A 180 8.13 -33.22 16.15
N ASN A 181 9.23 -33.55 15.51
CA ASN A 181 9.28 -34.01 14.13
C ASN A 181 10.33 -35.12 14.01
N GLU A 182 9.86 -36.37 13.96
CA GLU A 182 10.71 -37.56 13.91
C GLU A 182 11.61 -37.63 12.68
N TYR A 183 11.20 -37.00 11.58
CA TYR A 183 11.95 -37.00 10.32
C TYR A 183 13.17 -36.07 10.34
N THR A 184 13.15 -35.07 11.22
CA THR A 184 14.23 -34.07 11.33
C THR A 184 15.09 -34.29 12.57
N SER A 185 14.54 -34.85 13.65
CA SER A 185 15.25 -35.12 14.90
C SER A 185 15.25 -36.61 15.22
N LYS A 186 16.37 -37.30 14.91
CA LYS A 186 16.56 -38.74 15.16
C LYS A 186 16.63 -39.12 16.66
N THR A 187 16.67 -38.14 17.56
CA THR A 187 16.78 -38.33 19.01
C THR A 187 15.43 -38.39 19.74
N LEU A 188 14.30 -38.12 19.06
CA LEU A 188 12.96 -38.03 19.64
C LEU A 188 12.01 -39.18 19.25
N THR A 189 12.56 -40.37 19.01
CA THR A 189 11.86 -41.56 18.47
C THR A 189 10.69 -42.11 19.32
N THR A 190 10.41 -41.53 20.48
CA THR A 190 9.32 -41.96 21.38
C THR A 190 8.17 -40.97 21.51
N THR A 191 8.28 -39.77 20.90
CA THR A 191 7.29 -38.69 21.07
C THR A 191 6.47 -38.51 19.79
N ALA A 192 5.14 -38.63 19.88
CA ALA A 192 4.24 -38.45 18.73
C ALA A 192 4.49 -37.12 18.00
N ASN A 193 4.48 -37.16 16.66
CA ASN A 193 4.72 -35.99 15.81
C ASN A 193 3.76 -34.84 16.13
N ASN A 194 4.32 -33.65 16.33
CA ASN A 194 3.60 -32.40 16.57
C ASN A 194 4.22 -31.29 15.71
N MET A 195 3.82 -31.26 14.44
CA MET A 195 4.32 -30.35 13.41
C MET A 195 3.41 -29.13 13.23
N TYR A 196 3.91 -28.12 12.52
CA TYR A 196 3.16 -26.90 12.24
C TYR A 196 2.13 -27.09 11.14
N VAL A 197 0.93 -26.53 11.33
CA VAL A 197 -0.15 -26.52 10.35
C VAL A 197 -0.71 -25.10 10.17
N LEU A 198 -1.35 -24.85 9.03
CA LEU A 198 -1.97 -23.58 8.70
C LEU A 198 -3.39 -23.55 9.28
N TYR A 199 -3.65 -22.61 10.18
CA TYR A 199 -4.96 -22.38 10.76
C TYR A 199 -5.65 -21.19 10.13
N ARG A 200 -6.99 -21.30 10.08
CA ARG A 200 -7.91 -20.18 9.92
C ARG A 200 -8.75 -20.08 11.19
N ALA A 201 -8.76 -18.92 11.82
CA ALA A 201 -9.55 -18.65 13.02
C ALA A 201 -10.41 -17.41 12.85
N GLU A 202 -11.65 -17.46 13.32
CA GLU A 202 -12.55 -16.32 13.40
C GLU A 202 -12.70 -15.92 14.87
N PHE A 203 -12.31 -14.71 15.24
CA PHE A 203 -12.40 -14.23 16.62
C PHE A 203 -12.75 -12.75 16.74
N SER A 204 -13.28 -12.36 17.91
CA SER A 204 -13.48 -10.95 18.24
C SER A 204 -12.43 -10.48 19.25
N LEU A 205 -11.96 -9.23 19.09
CA LEU A 205 -11.07 -8.60 20.07
C LEU A 205 -11.72 -8.44 21.44
N TYR A 206 -13.05 -8.46 21.51
CA TYR A 206 -13.80 -8.33 22.77
C TYR A 206 -14.03 -9.66 23.50
N ASP A 207 -13.64 -10.80 22.92
CA ASP A 207 -13.81 -12.11 23.58
C ASP A 207 -12.75 -12.30 24.69
N ASN A 208 -13.17 -12.09 25.93
CA ASN A 208 -12.33 -12.25 27.13
C ASN A 208 -11.92 -13.72 27.41
N ARG A 209 -12.42 -14.70 26.65
CA ARG A 209 -11.99 -16.10 26.78
C ARG A 209 -10.75 -16.42 25.95
N LEU A 210 -10.42 -15.56 24.99
CA LEU A 210 -9.27 -15.72 24.08
C LEU A 210 -8.06 -14.88 24.53
N PHE A 211 -8.31 -13.83 25.31
CA PHE A 211 -7.29 -12.89 25.75
C PHE A 211 -7.32 -12.72 27.25
N PRO A 212 -6.17 -12.43 27.89
CA PRO A 212 -6.13 -12.08 29.31
C PRO A 212 -7.08 -10.91 29.61
N SER A 213 -7.84 -11.01 30.70
CA SER A 213 -8.76 -9.94 31.12
C SER A 213 -8.06 -8.61 31.40
N SER A 214 -6.79 -8.66 31.82
CA SER A 214 -5.93 -7.50 32.04
C SER A 214 -5.40 -6.86 30.74
N MET A 215 -5.53 -7.52 29.58
CA MET A 215 -4.98 -7.03 28.32
C MET A 215 -5.91 -5.98 27.68
N PRO A 216 -5.42 -4.75 27.43
CA PRO A 216 -6.17 -3.73 26.69
C PRO A 216 -6.58 -4.21 25.31
N ILE A 217 -7.80 -3.87 24.87
CA ILE A 217 -8.36 -4.30 23.58
C ILE A 217 -7.46 -3.91 22.40
N SER A 218 -6.80 -2.75 22.46
CA SER A 218 -5.85 -2.28 21.45
C SER A 218 -4.64 -3.21 21.26
N GLN A 219 -4.24 -3.94 22.30
CA GLN A 219 -3.08 -4.85 22.27
C GLN A 219 -3.44 -6.29 21.89
N ARG A 220 -4.73 -6.65 21.94
CA ARG A 220 -5.19 -8.02 21.68
C ARG A 220 -4.91 -8.48 20.25
N ARG A 221 -5.00 -7.58 19.27
CA ARG A 221 -4.67 -7.89 17.86
C ARG A 221 -3.21 -8.27 17.71
N THR A 222 -2.32 -7.45 18.28
CA THR A 222 -0.87 -7.56 18.10
C THR A 222 -0.22 -8.57 19.04
N PHE A 223 -1.02 -9.28 19.85
CA PHE A 223 -0.51 -10.27 20.79
C PHE A 223 0.17 -11.42 20.04
N ASP A 224 1.47 -11.61 20.29
CA ASP A 224 2.37 -12.53 19.57
C ASP A 224 2.25 -13.98 20.06
N ASN A 225 2.04 -14.16 21.37
CA ASN A 225 1.97 -15.46 22.03
C ASN A 225 0.53 -15.98 22.23
N PHE A 226 -0.44 -15.46 21.48
CA PHE A 226 -1.87 -15.78 21.68
C PHE A 226 -2.19 -17.29 21.66
N PHE A 227 -1.49 -18.06 20.82
CA PHE A 227 -1.76 -19.49 20.63
C PHE A 227 -1.12 -20.41 21.69
N TYR A 228 -0.15 -19.91 22.45
CA TYR A 228 0.61 -20.69 23.45
C TYR A 228 0.68 -20.03 24.85
N TYR A 229 0.02 -18.89 25.07
CA TYR A 229 0.17 -18.07 26.26
C TYR A 229 -0.11 -18.81 27.58
N SER A 230 -1.23 -19.53 27.68
CA SER A 230 -1.54 -20.39 28.83
C SER A 230 -2.40 -21.56 28.38
N PRO A 231 -2.42 -22.70 29.09
CA PRO A 231 -3.23 -23.86 28.71
C PRO A 231 -4.72 -23.53 28.51
N ALA A 232 -5.30 -22.66 29.34
CA ALA A 232 -6.71 -22.29 29.24
C ALA A 232 -7.02 -21.48 27.97
N TYR A 233 -6.23 -20.44 27.70
CA TYR A 233 -6.39 -19.60 26.50
C TYR A 233 -6.01 -20.38 25.23
N ALA A 234 -4.94 -21.17 25.27
CA ALA A 234 -4.50 -22.02 24.17
C ALA A 234 -5.60 -23.02 23.77
N ALA A 235 -6.26 -23.67 24.73
CA ALA A 235 -7.39 -24.56 24.46
C ALA A 235 -8.58 -23.81 23.81
N ASN A 236 -8.85 -22.57 24.23
CA ASN A 236 -9.92 -21.77 23.63
C ASN A 236 -9.58 -21.33 22.20
N TRP A 237 -8.34 -20.93 21.94
CA TRP A 237 -7.86 -20.64 20.59
C TRP A 237 -7.90 -21.86 19.68
N LYS A 238 -7.53 -23.02 20.20
CA LYS A 238 -7.58 -24.28 19.46
C LYS A 238 -9.00 -24.67 19.06
N LYS A 239 -10.01 -24.38 19.90
CA LYS A 239 -11.43 -24.65 19.59
C LYS A 239 -11.96 -23.83 18.40
N ILE A 240 -11.47 -22.60 18.22
CA ILE A 240 -11.94 -21.72 17.14
C ILE A 240 -11.08 -21.82 15.86
N SER A 241 -9.90 -22.43 15.97
CA SER A 241 -8.93 -22.54 14.88
C SER A 241 -9.16 -23.81 14.06
N ARG A 242 -9.38 -23.66 12.76
CA ARG A 242 -9.59 -24.78 11.82
C ARG A 242 -8.34 -24.99 10.97
N PRO A 243 -7.74 -26.19 10.96
CA PRO A 243 -6.62 -26.47 10.08
C PRO A 243 -7.12 -26.49 8.62
N MET A 244 -6.49 -25.70 7.76
CA MET A 244 -6.82 -25.61 6.33
C MET A 244 -6.26 -26.78 5.54
N VAL A 245 -5.09 -27.27 5.95
CA VAL A 245 -4.45 -28.44 5.39
C VAL A 245 -4.40 -29.51 6.48
N ARG A 246 -5.10 -30.63 6.25
CA ARG A 246 -5.08 -31.79 7.14
C ARG A 246 -4.33 -32.92 6.46
N LEU A 247 -3.01 -32.85 6.54
CA LEU A 247 -2.15 -33.92 6.08
C LEU A 247 -1.34 -34.43 7.27
N GLU A 248 -1.15 -35.74 7.30
CA GLU A 248 -0.17 -36.35 8.17
C GLU A 248 1.22 -36.06 7.60
N ASP A 249 2.22 -35.97 8.47
CA ASP A 249 3.62 -35.83 8.05
C ASP A 249 3.94 -34.57 7.25
N THR A 250 3.18 -33.50 7.46
CA THR A 250 3.49 -32.17 6.93
C THR A 250 3.94 -31.21 7.99
N ASP A 251 4.96 -30.42 7.67
CA ASP A 251 5.47 -29.36 8.52
C ASP A 251 5.55 -28.04 7.76
N LEU A 252 5.09 -26.96 8.38
CA LEU A 252 5.03 -25.65 7.74
C LEU A 252 6.18 -24.72 8.15
N VAL A 253 7.21 -25.27 8.78
CA VAL A 253 8.43 -24.53 9.13
C VAL A 253 9.68 -25.22 8.60
N ASN A 254 10.66 -24.41 8.23
CA ASN A 254 12.04 -24.84 8.01
C ASN A 254 12.89 -24.32 9.15
N ILE A 255 13.54 -25.22 9.87
CA ILE A 255 14.42 -24.90 10.99
C ILE A 255 15.85 -25.09 10.52
N SER A 256 16.65 -24.03 10.60
CA SER A 256 18.10 -24.09 10.49
C SER A 256 18.73 -23.59 11.78
N TYR A 257 20.02 -23.88 11.99
CA TYR A 257 20.72 -23.51 13.21
C TYR A 257 21.91 -22.62 12.89
N GLN A 258 22.02 -21.49 13.60
CA GLN A 258 23.22 -20.66 13.61
C GLN A 258 23.83 -20.76 15.01
N GLY A 259 24.79 -21.68 15.17
CA GLY A 259 25.24 -22.12 16.50
C GLY A 259 24.12 -22.88 17.22
N ASN A 260 23.78 -22.49 18.45
CA ASN A 260 22.66 -23.10 19.20
C ASN A 260 21.31 -22.40 18.95
N THR A 261 21.27 -21.28 18.23
CA THR A 261 20.03 -20.51 18.03
C THR A 261 19.27 -21.03 16.81
N PRO A 262 17.99 -21.44 16.96
CA PRO A 262 17.17 -21.86 15.83
C PRO A 262 16.72 -20.64 15.01
N ILE A 263 16.97 -20.68 13.71
CA ILE A 263 16.41 -19.77 12.72
C ILE A 263 15.21 -20.48 12.10
N VAL A 264 14.01 -19.95 12.37
CA VAL A 264 12.76 -20.53 11.90
C VAL A 264 12.25 -19.72 10.71
N VAL A 265 12.16 -20.40 9.58
CA VAL A 265 11.69 -19.84 8.32
C VAL A 265 10.33 -20.47 7.99
N PRO A 266 9.23 -19.69 8.00
CA PRO A 266 7.91 -20.23 7.70
C PRO A 266 7.82 -20.54 6.21
N THR A 267 7.17 -21.66 5.90
CA THR A 267 6.84 -22.05 4.52
C THR A 267 5.61 -21.29 4.01
N VAL A 268 4.72 -20.87 4.91
CA VAL A 268 3.58 -19.98 4.61
C VAL A 268 3.93 -18.55 4.95
N ARG A 269 3.84 -17.65 3.97
CA ARG A 269 4.20 -16.24 4.10
C ARG A 269 3.17 -15.32 3.48
N PHE A 270 2.87 -14.25 4.19
CA PHE A 270 2.04 -13.14 3.75
C PHE A 270 2.90 -11.89 3.73
N MET A 271 3.44 -11.54 2.56
CA MET A 271 4.42 -10.46 2.43
C MET A 271 3.85 -9.34 1.55
N PRO A 272 4.04 -8.06 1.94
CA PRO A 272 3.90 -6.94 1.01
C PRO A 272 4.74 -7.20 -0.24
N THR A 273 4.19 -6.91 -1.42
CA THR A 273 4.89 -7.16 -2.68
C THR A 273 5.83 -5.98 -3.00
N ALA A 274 7.08 -6.29 -3.32
CA ALA A 274 8.00 -5.34 -3.93
C ALA A 274 7.68 -5.17 -5.42
N ILE A 275 7.54 -3.92 -5.86
CA ILE A 275 7.39 -3.52 -7.25
C ILE A 275 8.64 -2.75 -7.64
N TYR A 276 9.21 -3.09 -8.78
CA TYR A 276 10.43 -2.47 -9.29
C TYR A 276 10.13 -1.75 -10.60
N ASN A 277 10.67 -0.54 -10.75
CA ASN A 277 10.57 0.25 -11.99
C ASN A 277 9.13 0.46 -12.48
N ASP A 278 8.18 0.65 -11.57
CA ASP A 278 6.78 0.97 -11.92
C ASP A 278 6.72 2.33 -12.63
N PRO A 279 6.30 2.40 -13.90
CA PRO A 279 6.16 3.67 -14.58
C PRO A 279 5.04 4.47 -13.92
N MET A 280 5.35 5.66 -13.42
CA MET A 280 4.32 6.51 -12.82
C MET A 280 3.57 7.23 -13.94
N VAL A 281 2.24 7.20 -13.86
CA VAL A 281 1.33 7.75 -14.87
C VAL A 281 0.80 9.10 -14.39
N PRO A 282 0.76 10.13 -15.23
CA PRO A 282 0.17 11.41 -14.85
C PRO A 282 -1.33 11.29 -14.55
N THR A 283 -1.80 12.01 -13.53
CA THR A 283 -3.21 11.96 -13.10
C THR A 283 -4.12 12.92 -13.86
N MET A 284 -3.55 13.95 -14.45
CA MET A 284 -4.19 14.88 -15.39
C MET A 284 -3.33 14.88 -16.65
N ASP A 285 -3.96 14.79 -17.81
CA ASP A 285 -3.26 14.89 -19.08
C ASP A 285 -3.05 16.38 -19.41
N SER A 286 -1.98 16.71 -20.11
CA SER A 286 -1.70 18.11 -20.50
C SER A 286 -2.77 18.67 -21.45
N SER A 287 -3.65 17.80 -21.97
CA SER A 287 -4.81 18.14 -22.79
C SER A 287 -5.99 18.73 -22.01
N ASP A 288 -6.02 18.59 -20.68
CA ASP A 288 -7.07 19.17 -19.81
C ASP A 288 -6.81 20.66 -19.48
N ASP A 289 -5.66 21.22 -19.88
CA ASP A 289 -5.40 22.67 -19.88
C ASP A 289 -5.51 23.23 -21.31
N PRO A 290 -6.69 23.69 -21.75
CA PRO A 290 -6.91 24.19 -23.10
C PRO A 290 -6.14 25.48 -23.40
N GLU A 291 -5.56 26.13 -22.39
CA GLU A 291 -4.80 27.37 -22.55
C GLU A 291 -3.32 27.11 -22.82
N ASN A 292 -2.77 25.96 -22.42
CA ASN A 292 -1.33 25.66 -22.53
C ASN A 292 -1.03 24.14 -22.69
N GLY A 293 -1.23 23.58 -23.88
CA GLY A 293 -1.08 22.14 -24.16
C GLY A 293 0.33 21.53 -24.06
N GLU A 294 1.35 22.29 -23.65
CA GLU A 294 2.73 21.81 -23.49
C GLU A 294 3.17 21.58 -22.03
N ARG A 295 2.24 21.71 -21.07
CA ARG A 295 2.60 21.71 -19.64
C ARG A 295 2.75 20.30 -19.07
N PRO A 296 3.78 20.07 -18.24
CA PRO A 296 3.92 18.79 -17.57
C PRO A 296 2.87 18.64 -16.45
N PRO A 297 2.37 17.41 -16.23
CA PRO A 297 1.43 17.09 -15.17
C PRO A 297 1.97 17.42 -13.77
N THR A 298 1.10 17.91 -12.87
CA THR A 298 1.47 18.28 -11.49
C THR A 298 1.59 17.07 -10.57
N VAL A 299 0.87 15.98 -10.87
CA VAL A 299 0.80 14.79 -10.02
C VAL A 299 0.95 13.53 -10.86
N TYR A 300 1.93 12.71 -10.50
CA TYR A 300 2.16 11.39 -11.06
C TYR A 300 1.76 10.33 -10.05
N LYS A 301 1.14 9.25 -10.52
CA LYS A 301 0.61 8.18 -9.70
C LYS A 301 1.19 6.84 -10.13
N ALA A 302 1.65 6.07 -9.16
CA ALA A 302 2.06 4.69 -9.37
C ALA A 302 0.85 3.74 -9.48
N SER A 303 1.10 2.52 -9.95
CA SER A 303 0.07 1.48 -10.10
C SER A 303 -0.59 1.11 -8.76
N TYR A 304 0.18 1.17 -7.66
CA TYR A 304 -0.26 0.84 -6.31
C TYR A 304 0.17 1.91 -5.30
N GLY A 305 -0.71 2.24 -4.35
CA GLY A 305 -0.42 3.13 -3.21
C GLY A 305 0.04 2.37 -1.96
N HIS A 306 -0.01 3.00 -0.79
CA HIS A 306 0.38 2.44 0.50
C HIS A 306 1.80 1.86 0.51
N TRP A 307 2.77 2.71 0.18
CA TRP A 307 4.18 2.34 0.15
C TRP A 307 4.73 2.16 1.57
N ILE A 308 5.71 1.28 1.69
CA ILE A 308 6.48 1.04 2.89
C ILE A 308 7.92 1.44 2.58
N LEU A 309 8.57 2.13 3.53
CA LEU A 309 10.00 2.41 3.41
C LEU A 309 10.81 1.09 3.43
N PRO A 310 11.90 1.00 2.64
CA PRO A 310 12.39 2.01 1.71
C PRO A 310 11.61 2.00 0.37
N TYR A 311 11.37 3.19 -0.18
CA TYR A 311 10.96 3.38 -1.57
C TYR A 311 11.91 4.34 -2.27
N GLU A 312 12.00 4.22 -3.58
CA GLU A 312 12.81 5.06 -4.46
C GLU A 312 11.92 5.57 -5.61
N ILE A 313 11.96 6.87 -5.90
CA ILE A 313 11.41 7.42 -7.15
C ILE A 313 12.57 7.97 -7.96
N THR A 314 12.68 7.51 -9.20
CA THR A 314 13.66 7.99 -10.17
C THR A 314 12.97 8.87 -11.20
N VAL A 315 13.44 10.11 -11.33
CA VAL A 315 13.02 11.07 -12.35
C VAL A 315 14.12 11.15 -13.39
N PHE A 316 13.76 10.87 -14.63
CA PHE A 316 14.64 10.99 -15.78
C PHE A 316 14.28 12.26 -16.55
N ARG A 317 15.22 13.20 -16.58
CA ARG A 317 15.11 14.47 -17.28
C ARG A 317 16.03 14.51 -18.48
N LYS A 318 15.59 15.11 -19.59
CA LYS A 318 16.46 15.36 -20.75
C LYS A 318 17.38 16.55 -20.47
N ALA A 319 18.68 16.34 -20.56
CA ALA A 319 19.67 17.42 -20.39
C ALA A 319 19.67 18.35 -21.62
N PRO A 320 20.03 19.64 -21.47
CA PRO A 320 20.10 20.59 -22.59
C PRO A 320 21.06 20.16 -23.72
N ASN A 321 22.10 19.39 -23.39
CA ASN A 321 23.08 18.86 -24.35
C ASN A 321 22.64 17.55 -25.03
N GLY A 322 21.41 17.08 -24.79
CA GLY A 322 20.88 15.82 -25.32
C GLY A 322 21.19 14.59 -24.46
N GLY A 323 21.90 14.74 -23.33
CA GLY A 323 22.08 13.69 -22.33
C GLY A 323 20.84 13.47 -21.46
N GLN A 324 20.99 12.66 -20.40
CA GLN A 324 19.94 12.40 -19.41
C GLN A 324 20.45 12.81 -18.03
N ILE A 325 19.65 13.54 -17.27
CA ILE A 325 19.89 13.84 -15.85
C ILE A 325 18.98 12.94 -15.04
N VAL A 326 19.52 12.25 -14.06
CA VAL A 326 18.77 11.34 -13.19
C VAL A 326 18.68 11.93 -11.80
N TYR A 327 17.46 12.07 -11.30
CA TYR A 327 17.19 12.43 -9.91
C TYR A 327 16.55 11.24 -9.19
N LYS A 328 16.91 11.03 -7.93
CA LYS A 328 16.34 9.98 -7.09
C LYS A 328 15.82 10.54 -5.78
N ALA A 329 14.53 10.36 -5.51
CA ALA A 329 13.98 10.53 -4.18
C ALA A 329 14.15 9.23 -3.40
N MET A 330 14.97 9.26 -2.36
CA MET A 330 15.27 8.10 -1.51
C MET A 330 15.54 8.51 -0.08
N LYS A 331 15.56 7.53 0.82
CA LYS A 331 15.94 7.72 2.21
C LYS A 331 17.46 7.91 2.31
N SER A 332 17.89 9.03 2.87
CA SER A 332 19.30 9.32 3.17
C SER A 332 19.87 8.33 4.19
N SER A 333 21.15 8.00 4.03
CA SER A 333 21.94 7.20 4.98
C SER A 333 22.48 8.00 6.18
N THR A 334 22.23 9.32 6.22
CA THR A 334 22.60 10.20 7.33
C THR A 334 21.83 9.88 8.62
N ASN A 335 22.32 10.36 9.77
CA ASN A 335 21.66 10.20 11.07
C ASN A 335 21.34 11.60 11.65
N PRO A 336 20.06 11.99 11.81
CA PRO A 336 18.85 11.21 11.55
C PRO A 336 18.56 11.03 10.05
N PRO A 337 17.98 9.89 9.64
CA PRO A 337 17.67 9.65 8.24
C PRO A 337 16.46 10.48 7.80
N TYR A 338 16.55 11.08 6.62
CA TYR A 338 15.49 11.89 6.01
C TYR A 338 15.23 11.46 4.56
N MET A 339 14.07 11.76 4.01
CA MET A 339 13.77 11.61 2.58
C MET A 339 14.28 12.83 1.82
N GLY A 340 15.10 12.62 0.81
CA GLY A 340 15.64 13.68 -0.03
C GLY A 340 15.65 13.28 -1.51
N ILE A 341 15.67 14.28 -2.38
CA ILE A 341 15.93 14.16 -3.81
C ILE A 341 17.42 14.40 -4.02
N PHE A 342 18.08 13.43 -4.63
CA PHE A 342 19.51 13.47 -4.95
C PHE A 342 19.70 13.44 -6.46
N LYS A 343 20.69 14.17 -6.96
CA LYS A 343 21.07 14.17 -8.38
C LYS A 343 22.26 13.26 -8.60
N ASP A 344 22.24 12.54 -9.72
CA ASP A 344 23.43 11.87 -10.25
C ASP A 344 24.31 12.93 -10.93
N SER A 345 25.35 13.42 -10.23
CA SER A 345 26.18 14.53 -10.71
C SER A 345 27.06 14.14 -11.90
N ASP A 346 27.50 12.88 -11.95
CA ASP A 346 28.54 12.42 -12.88
C ASP A 346 28.06 11.30 -13.83
N ASN A 347 26.79 10.89 -13.75
CA ASN A 347 26.24 9.69 -14.40
C ASN A 347 26.98 8.39 -14.02
N ASP A 348 27.65 8.41 -12.88
CA ASP A 348 28.38 7.26 -12.32
C ASP A 348 27.45 6.38 -11.47
N GLY A 349 26.16 6.75 -11.35
CA GLY A 349 25.18 6.07 -10.51
C GLY A 349 25.31 6.37 -9.03
N ILE A 350 26.08 7.41 -8.68
CA ILE A 350 26.32 7.87 -7.31
C ILE A 350 25.45 9.11 -7.07
N PHE A 351 24.66 9.09 -6.00
CA PHE A 351 23.62 10.08 -5.71
C PHE A 351 23.94 10.86 -4.43
N ASP A 352 24.97 11.71 -4.50
CA ASP A 352 25.50 12.40 -3.31
C ASP A 352 25.08 13.89 -3.25
N ASP A 353 24.63 14.46 -4.36
CA ASP A 353 24.22 15.88 -4.43
C ASP A 353 22.75 16.04 -4.03
N LEU A 354 22.51 16.53 -2.81
CA LEU A 354 21.16 16.80 -2.29
C LEU A 354 20.55 18.00 -3.01
N VAL A 355 19.52 17.76 -3.82
CA VAL A 355 18.75 18.79 -4.52
C VAL A 355 17.61 19.32 -3.66
N PHE A 356 16.92 18.45 -2.92
CA PHE A 356 15.74 18.84 -2.14
C PHE A 356 15.49 17.91 -0.94
N ASN A 357 15.28 18.46 0.26
CA ASN A 357 14.96 17.67 1.45
C ASN A 357 13.44 17.62 1.69
N ILE A 358 12.82 16.49 1.33
CA ILE A 358 11.37 16.27 1.38
C ILE A 358 10.88 16.20 2.82
N SER A 359 11.51 15.38 3.67
CA SER A 359 11.08 15.21 5.07
C SER A 359 11.06 16.54 5.79
N HIS A 360 12.15 17.27 5.62
CA HIS A 360 12.31 18.56 6.22
C HIS A 360 11.27 19.58 5.74
N TYR A 361 10.90 19.60 4.45
CA TYR A 361 9.78 20.41 3.94
C TYR A 361 8.43 20.00 4.57
N LEU A 362 8.17 18.70 4.74
CA LEU A 362 6.91 18.19 5.29
C LEU A 362 6.74 18.48 6.78
N ASP A 363 7.82 18.46 7.55
CA ASP A 363 7.80 18.77 8.99
C ASP A 363 7.46 20.24 9.26
N THR A 364 7.66 21.08 8.26
CA THR A 364 7.78 22.52 8.44
C THR A 364 6.72 23.32 7.69
N LYS A 365 6.12 22.73 6.63
CA LYS A 365 5.00 23.34 5.89
C LYS A 365 3.81 23.79 6.76
N ASN A 366 3.63 23.20 7.96
CA ASN A 366 2.51 23.46 8.86
C ASN A 366 2.90 24.10 10.21
N GLY A 367 4.19 24.33 10.48
CA GLY A 367 4.70 24.65 11.83
C GLY A 367 4.99 26.12 12.09
N VAL A 368 4.43 26.67 13.19
CA VAL A 368 5.05 27.76 13.97
C VAL A 368 5.88 27.09 15.06
N ILE A 369 7.21 27.17 15.01
CA ILE A 369 8.10 26.56 16.01
C ILE A 369 8.14 27.44 17.28
N PRO A 370 7.70 26.97 18.47
CA PRO A 370 7.78 27.75 19.71
C PRO A 370 9.22 27.85 20.22
N GLY A 371 9.68 29.05 20.59
CA GLY A 371 10.98 29.28 21.27
C GLY A 371 12.15 29.64 20.34
N TYR A 372 11.98 29.53 19.02
CA TYR A 372 12.85 30.16 18.03
C TYR A 372 12.09 31.33 17.42
N GLY A 373 12.54 32.56 17.69
CA GLY A 373 11.94 33.74 17.08
C GLY A 373 12.01 33.63 15.55
N GLY A 374 10.85 33.46 14.91
CA GLY A 374 10.64 33.57 13.47
C GLY A 374 11.31 32.49 12.61
N ALA A 375 10.48 31.60 12.05
CA ALA A 375 10.73 30.74 10.90
C ALA A 375 12.04 29.93 10.90
N LYS A 376 11.90 28.62 11.16
CA LYS A 376 12.78 27.64 10.53
C LYS A 376 11.90 26.62 9.83
N TYR A 377 11.44 27.09 8.66
CA TYR A 377 10.55 26.45 7.71
C TYR A 377 9.08 26.38 8.20
N GLY A 378 8.23 27.10 7.50
CA GLY A 378 6.94 27.55 8.02
C GLY A 378 6.76 28.96 7.51
N ALA A 379 6.47 29.04 6.22
CA ALA A 379 6.53 30.24 5.40
C ALA A 379 7.95 30.88 5.39
N GLY A 380 8.41 31.44 4.26
CA GLY A 380 9.54 32.39 4.26
C GLY A 380 10.97 31.85 4.24
N GLU A 381 11.25 30.60 4.60
CA GLU A 381 12.46 29.93 4.09
C GLU A 381 12.13 29.32 2.73
N ILE A 382 12.47 30.07 1.69
CA ILE A 382 12.66 29.60 0.32
C ILE A 382 13.51 28.33 0.39
N VAL A 383 13.18 27.33 -0.42
CA VAL A 383 13.95 26.10 -0.55
C VAL A 383 15.46 26.43 -0.51
N PRO A 384 16.23 25.91 0.47
CA PRO A 384 17.62 26.27 0.61
C PRO A 384 18.34 25.83 -0.68
N ALA A 385 18.84 26.82 -1.43
CA ALA A 385 19.28 26.72 -2.82
C ALA A 385 18.13 26.36 -3.79
N LYS A 386 17.66 27.34 -4.58
CA LYS A 386 16.71 27.21 -5.71
C LYS A 386 16.84 25.83 -6.38
N PRO A 387 16.03 24.82 -6.00
CA PRO A 387 16.32 23.45 -6.36
C PRO A 387 16.03 23.27 -7.85
N GLU A 388 16.87 22.48 -8.51
CA GLU A 388 16.65 22.11 -9.91
C GLU A 388 15.39 21.23 -10.09
N LEU A 389 15.03 20.47 -9.05
CA LEU A 389 13.88 19.60 -9.01
C LEU A 389 13.33 19.53 -7.58
N ALA A 390 12.03 19.71 -7.44
CA ALA A 390 11.34 19.46 -6.18
C ALA A 390 10.05 18.68 -6.45
N PHE A 391 9.73 17.73 -5.59
CA PHE A 391 8.40 17.13 -5.46
C PHE A 391 8.23 16.56 -4.06
N VAL A 392 6.99 16.38 -3.63
CA VAL A 392 6.65 15.64 -2.41
C VAL A 392 6.08 14.28 -2.77
N VAL A 393 6.17 13.35 -1.83
CA VAL A 393 5.68 11.98 -2.00
C VAL A 393 4.56 11.75 -0.98
N ASP A 394 3.38 11.39 -1.47
CA ASP A 394 2.28 10.84 -0.67
C ASP A 394 2.37 9.32 -0.78
N ASP A 395 2.95 8.69 0.25
CA ASP A 395 3.17 7.25 0.35
C ASP A 395 1.85 6.48 0.48
N VAL A 396 0.82 7.09 1.05
CA VAL A 396 -0.52 6.50 1.16
C VAL A 396 -1.17 6.39 -0.22
N LYS A 397 -1.16 7.47 -1.00
CA LYS A 397 -1.75 7.47 -2.35
C LYS A 397 -0.82 6.86 -3.41
N GLY A 398 0.48 6.76 -3.13
CA GLY A 398 1.51 6.38 -4.09
C GLY A 398 1.68 7.41 -5.19
N THR A 399 1.69 8.70 -4.81
CA THR A 399 1.76 9.82 -5.76
C THR A 399 2.96 10.71 -5.49
N ALA A 400 3.57 11.22 -6.57
CA ALA A 400 4.56 12.28 -6.53
C ALA A 400 3.90 13.58 -7.00
N GLU A 401 3.94 14.62 -6.17
CA GLU A 401 3.32 15.93 -6.42
C GLU A 401 4.41 16.99 -6.60
N PHE A 402 4.42 17.61 -7.78
CA PHE A 402 5.37 18.63 -8.19
C PHE A 402 4.86 20.06 -7.96
N ALA A 403 3.59 20.20 -7.57
CA ALA A 403 2.99 21.50 -7.29
C ALA A 403 3.26 21.93 -5.83
N PHE A 404 3.89 23.08 -5.66
CA PHE A 404 4.22 23.64 -4.36
C PHE A 404 3.47 24.94 -4.10
N PRO A 405 2.79 25.10 -2.96
CA PRO A 405 2.24 26.39 -2.57
C PRO A 405 3.36 27.39 -2.31
N VAL A 406 3.22 28.58 -2.89
CA VAL A 406 4.10 29.71 -2.58
C VAL A 406 3.52 30.47 -1.39
N VAL A 407 4.28 30.61 -0.31
CA VAL A 407 3.85 31.35 0.89
C VAL A 407 4.90 32.36 1.33
N ASN A 408 4.48 33.61 1.50
CA ASN A 408 5.30 34.68 2.06
C ASN A 408 4.84 35.04 3.49
N VAL A 409 5.62 34.70 4.52
CA VAL A 409 5.23 34.90 5.95
C VAL A 409 5.09 36.38 6.27
N GLN A 410 5.98 37.20 5.71
CA GLN A 410 6.02 38.62 6.05
C GLN A 410 4.73 39.32 5.58
N LEU A 411 4.04 38.73 4.60
CA LEU A 411 2.74 39.18 4.11
C LEU A 411 1.56 38.55 4.88
N SER A 412 1.78 37.48 5.64
CA SER A 412 0.73 36.75 6.37
C SER A 412 0.43 37.26 7.78
N ASP A 413 1.17 38.23 8.31
CA ASP A 413 1.11 38.57 9.75
C ASP A 413 0.16 39.72 10.14
N SER A 414 -0.56 40.37 9.21
CA SER A 414 -1.50 41.44 9.61
C SER A 414 -2.77 41.63 8.76
N ALA A 415 -2.78 41.24 7.48
CA ALA A 415 -3.98 41.36 6.62
C ALA A 415 -4.78 40.04 6.48
N SER A 416 -4.20 38.91 6.93
CA SER A 416 -4.71 37.54 6.74
C SER A 416 -5.81 37.12 7.72
N GLN A 417 -6.10 37.89 8.78
CA GLN A 417 -7.13 37.47 9.75
C GLN A 417 -8.54 37.37 9.11
N ASN A 418 -8.80 38.10 8.03
CA ASN A 418 -10.06 38.03 7.28
C ASN A 418 -10.02 37.08 6.07
N VAL A 419 -8.83 36.67 5.62
CA VAL A 419 -8.63 35.77 4.48
C VAL A 419 -7.82 34.59 5.01
N GLN A 420 -8.49 33.53 5.45
CA GLN A 420 -7.91 32.33 6.09
C GLN A 420 -6.99 31.49 5.15
N MET A 421 -6.13 32.12 4.37
CA MET A 421 -5.24 31.52 3.38
C MET A 421 -3.86 32.20 3.43
N ALA A 422 -2.82 31.43 3.16
CA ALA A 422 -1.43 31.90 3.18
C ALA A 422 -1.07 32.63 1.87
N VAL A 423 -0.80 33.95 1.93
CA VAL A 423 -0.66 34.82 0.75
C VAL A 423 0.67 34.59 0.04
N SER A 424 0.63 34.40 -1.29
CA SER A 424 1.82 34.23 -2.14
C SER A 424 2.42 35.57 -2.57
N LYS A 425 1.58 36.51 -3.03
CA LYS A 425 1.99 37.89 -3.40
C LYS A 425 0.95 38.90 -2.93
N ARG A 426 1.43 40.06 -2.44
CA ARG A 426 0.62 41.23 -2.13
C ARG A 426 0.95 42.33 -3.13
N ALA A 427 -0.06 43.05 -3.59
CA ALA A 427 0.13 44.16 -4.52
C ALA A 427 -0.84 45.30 -4.21
N SER A 428 -0.50 46.48 -4.72
CA SER A 428 -1.26 47.71 -4.59
C SER A 428 -2.00 48.01 -5.88
N THR A 429 -3.31 48.25 -5.80
CA THR A 429 -4.06 48.80 -6.95
C THR A 429 -3.54 50.16 -7.37
N ASP A 430 -2.97 50.96 -6.45
CA ASP A 430 -2.40 52.28 -6.78
C ASP A 430 -1.21 52.13 -7.73
N ASP A 431 -0.34 51.16 -7.46
CA ASP A 431 0.87 50.92 -8.26
C ASP A 431 0.49 50.39 -9.65
N ILE A 432 -0.46 49.46 -9.73
CA ILE A 432 -0.97 48.92 -11.00
C ILE A 432 -1.64 50.03 -11.83
N ASN A 433 -2.43 50.90 -11.20
CA ASN A 433 -3.06 52.02 -11.87
C ASN A 433 -2.03 53.05 -12.35
N ALA A 434 -0.98 53.31 -11.57
CA ALA A 434 0.11 54.21 -11.93
C ALA A 434 0.96 53.67 -13.09
N GLU A 435 1.31 52.37 -13.05
CA GLU A 435 2.00 51.68 -14.14
C GLU A 435 1.18 51.80 -15.44
N TYR A 436 -0.12 51.48 -15.38
CA TYR A 436 -1.02 51.61 -16.53
C TYR A 436 -1.10 53.04 -17.08
N ALA A 437 -1.13 54.06 -16.22
CA ALA A 437 -1.18 55.46 -16.63
C ALA A 437 0.14 55.92 -17.30
N SER A 438 1.27 55.35 -16.88
CA SER A 438 2.60 55.66 -17.43
C SER A 438 3.01 54.80 -18.63
N ALA A 439 2.29 53.70 -18.90
CA ALA A 439 2.62 52.76 -19.95
C ALA A 439 2.45 53.36 -21.37
N GLY A 440 3.48 53.18 -22.20
CA GLY A 440 3.42 53.55 -23.62
C GLY A 440 2.40 52.73 -24.41
N TYR A 441 2.10 53.14 -25.65
CA TYR A 441 1.06 52.55 -26.51
C TYR A 441 1.11 51.03 -26.71
N ARG A 442 2.27 50.38 -26.48
CA ARG A 442 2.47 48.94 -26.75
C ARG A 442 2.15 48.01 -25.56
N ASP A 443 1.99 48.55 -24.34
CA ASP A 443 1.84 47.76 -23.09
C ASP A 443 0.71 48.30 -22.18
N ARG A 444 -0.41 48.77 -22.75
CA ARG A 444 -1.53 49.33 -21.97
C ARG A 444 -2.41 48.25 -21.33
N TYR A 445 -1.89 47.58 -20.31
CA TYR A 445 -2.67 46.66 -19.48
C TYR A 445 -2.50 46.96 -18.00
N ARG A 446 -3.56 46.76 -17.21
CA ARG A 446 -3.45 46.69 -15.76
C ARG A 446 -2.88 45.33 -15.40
N ARG A 447 -1.56 45.27 -15.37
CA ARG A 447 -0.79 44.05 -15.18
C ARG A 447 -0.27 43.98 -13.75
N LEU A 448 -0.29 42.77 -13.19
CA LEU A 448 0.48 42.41 -12.02
C LEU A 448 1.35 41.23 -12.39
N LEU A 449 2.65 41.45 -12.48
CA LEU A 449 3.58 40.36 -12.62
C LEU A 449 3.57 39.51 -11.35
N ILE A 450 3.51 38.20 -11.48
CA ILE A 450 3.63 37.23 -10.40
C ILE A 450 4.88 36.39 -10.71
N ASN A 451 5.72 36.16 -9.70
CA ASN A 451 7.01 35.48 -9.86
C ASN A 451 8.11 36.26 -10.64
N ASP A 452 8.20 37.60 -10.53
CA ASP A 452 8.97 38.44 -11.48
C ASP A 452 10.27 39.10 -11.00
N ASP A 453 10.69 38.94 -9.74
CA ASP A 453 11.90 39.61 -9.26
C ASP A 453 12.83 38.73 -8.41
N ALA A 454 14.10 39.14 -8.34
CA ALA A 454 15.29 38.47 -7.76
C ALA A 454 15.16 37.92 -6.33
N ALA A 455 14.02 38.11 -5.66
CA ALA A 455 13.69 37.58 -4.34
C ALA A 455 12.72 36.38 -4.38
N SER A 456 12.13 36.01 -5.53
CA SER A 456 11.07 34.99 -5.61
C SER A 456 11.30 33.84 -6.60
N GLU A 457 12.52 33.53 -7.02
CA GLU A 457 12.81 32.24 -7.66
C GLU A 457 12.78 31.13 -6.60
N ILE A 458 11.57 30.70 -6.19
CA ILE A 458 11.37 29.68 -5.15
C ILE A 458 11.90 28.32 -5.61
N LEU A 459 11.81 28.06 -6.91
CA LEU A 459 12.38 26.91 -7.61
C LEU A 459 13.17 27.44 -8.82
N LEU A 460 14.29 26.80 -9.16
CA LEU A 460 15.01 27.14 -10.38
C LEU A 460 14.12 26.82 -11.59
N ASN A 461 13.86 27.82 -12.46
CA ASN A 461 12.92 27.72 -13.58
C ASN A 461 11.48 27.35 -13.17
N GLY A 462 11.08 27.67 -11.94
CA GLY A 462 9.72 27.42 -11.45
C GLY A 462 8.68 28.16 -12.28
N ARG A 463 7.63 27.46 -12.70
CA ARG A 463 6.48 28.01 -13.42
C ARG A 463 5.23 27.93 -12.56
N VAL A 464 4.34 28.92 -12.72
CA VAL A 464 3.04 28.91 -12.05
C VAL A 464 2.17 27.78 -12.60
N VAL A 465 1.55 27.01 -11.70
CA VAL A 465 0.59 25.95 -12.02
C VAL A 465 -0.75 26.60 -12.38
N PRO A 466 -1.25 26.48 -13.62
CA PRO A 466 -2.53 27.06 -14.02
C PRO A 466 -3.68 26.44 -13.23
N GLY A 467 -4.64 27.28 -12.84
CA GLY A 467 -5.82 26.86 -12.08
C GLY A 467 -5.55 26.70 -10.59
N SER A 468 -4.29 26.78 -10.15
CA SER A 468 -3.95 26.86 -8.73
C SER A 468 -4.17 28.27 -8.16
N GLU A 469 -4.25 29.27 -9.03
CA GLU A 469 -4.28 30.67 -8.61
C GLU A 469 -5.64 31.10 -8.04
N LYS A 470 -5.59 31.93 -6.99
CA LYS A 470 -6.77 32.63 -6.47
C LYS A 470 -6.39 34.09 -6.26
N VAL A 471 -7.24 34.99 -6.72
CA VAL A 471 -7.00 36.44 -6.64
C VAL A 471 -8.11 37.09 -5.84
N VAL A 472 -7.76 37.67 -4.69
CA VAL A 472 -8.66 38.50 -3.90
C VAL A 472 -8.25 39.95 -4.10
N ALA A 473 -9.18 40.76 -4.61
CA ALA A 473 -8.92 42.17 -4.91
C ALA A 473 -10.17 43.03 -4.64
N PRO A 474 -10.04 44.37 -4.58
CA PRO A 474 -11.17 45.26 -4.29
C PRO A 474 -12.17 45.30 -5.44
N CYS A 475 -13.46 45.11 -5.15
CA CYS A 475 -14.53 45.10 -6.15
C CYS A 475 -14.49 46.34 -7.04
N ALA A 476 -14.27 46.13 -8.33
CA ALA A 476 -14.15 47.15 -9.34
C ALA A 476 -15.49 47.54 -9.99
N THR A 477 -16.59 46.85 -9.66
CA THR A 477 -17.93 47.22 -10.14
C THR A 477 -18.43 48.46 -9.41
N PRO A 478 -18.77 49.56 -10.12
CA PRO A 478 -19.33 50.74 -9.49
C PRO A 478 -20.62 50.40 -8.71
N GLY A 479 -20.70 50.82 -7.45
CA GLY A 479 -21.86 50.57 -6.59
C GLY A 479 -21.52 50.49 -5.10
N ALA A 480 -22.46 50.00 -4.29
CA ALA A 480 -22.33 49.93 -2.83
C ALA A 480 -21.25 48.94 -2.34
N THR A 481 -20.76 48.07 -3.22
CA THR A 481 -19.67 47.12 -2.95
C THR A 481 -18.32 47.56 -3.49
N TYR A 482 -18.25 48.68 -4.21
CA TYR A 482 -17.00 49.18 -4.81
C TYR A 482 -15.92 49.35 -3.74
N GLY A 483 -14.72 48.81 -4.01
CA GLY A 483 -13.58 48.83 -3.10
C GLY A 483 -13.58 47.79 -1.98
N LYS A 484 -14.64 46.97 -1.82
CA LYS A 484 -14.64 45.86 -0.84
C LYS A 484 -13.89 44.64 -1.39
N PRO A 485 -13.11 43.90 -0.58
CA PRO A 485 -12.38 42.72 -1.06
C PRO A 485 -13.34 41.62 -1.51
N ILE A 486 -13.13 41.08 -2.70
CA ILE A 486 -13.89 39.95 -3.27
C ILE A 486 -12.95 39.00 -4.00
N LEU A 487 -13.38 37.75 -4.18
CA LEU A 487 -12.68 36.78 -5.02
C LEU A 487 -12.98 37.10 -6.50
N TYR A 488 -11.93 37.35 -7.29
CA TYR A 488 -12.07 37.60 -8.70
C TYR A 488 -12.25 36.28 -9.47
N SER A 489 -12.95 36.34 -10.61
CA SER A 489 -13.15 35.18 -11.50
C SER A 489 -12.11 35.16 -12.61
N ARG A 490 -11.54 33.98 -12.92
CA ARG A 490 -10.62 33.82 -14.05
C ARG A 490 -11.39 33.81 -15.37
N THR A 491 -10.87 34.52 -16.36
CA THR A 491 -11.29 34.48 -17.76
C THR A 491 -10.18 33.85 -18.60
N PRO A 492 -10.50 33.02 -19.62
CA PRO A 492 -9.48 32.40 -20.45
C PRO A 492 -8.60 33.41 -21.17
N LEU A 493 -7.32 33.05 -21.39
CA LEU A 493 -6.33 33.94 -22.00
C LEU A 493 -6.80 34.47 -23.37
N TYR A 494 -7.37 33.60 -24.21
CA TYR A 494 -7.82 33.91 -25.58
C TYR A 494 -9.18 34.64 -25.67
N CYS A 495 -9.89 34.81 -24.57
CA CYS A 495 -11.15 35.57 -24.58
C CYS A 495 -10.90 37.09 -24.68
N TYR A 496 -11.97 37.90 -24.79
CA TYR A 496 -11.86 39.37 -24.75
C TYR A 496 -11.28 39.88 -23.41
N GLU A 497 -10.91 41.16 -23.33
CA GLU A 497 -10.35 41.77 -22.12
C GLU A 497 -11.20 41.45 -20.87
N PRO A 498 -10.57 41.19 -19.71
CA PRO A 498 -11.31 40.82 -18.51
C PRO A 498 -12.26 41.96 -18.09
N GLU A 499 -13.48 41.61 -17.69
CA GLU A 499 -14.47 42.56 -17.16
C GLU A 499 -14.17 42.94 -15.70
N PRO A 500 -14.86 43.94 -15.10
CA PRO A 500 -14.71 44.23 -13.68
C PRO A 500 -14.85 42.97 -12.81
N ASN A 501 -13.95 42.80 -11.83
CA ASN A 501 -13.86 41.63 -10.95
C ASN A 501 -13.43 40.32 -11.65
N GLN A 502 -12.93 40.41 -12.87
CA GLN A 502 -12.29 39.30 -13.56
C GLN A 502 -10.78 39.55 -13.72
N TYR A 503 -10.05 38.46 -13.95
CA TYR A 503 -8.64 38.51 -14.33
C TYR A 503 -8.32 37.48 -15.41
N LYS A 504 -7.25 37.73 -16.14
CA LYS A 504 -6.59 36.73 -16.99
C LYS A 504 -5.23 36.38 -16.41
N LEU A 505 -4.77 35.18 -16.67
CA LEU A 505 -3.45 34.72 -16.30
C LEU A 505 -2.69 34.35 -17.57
N ASP A 506 -1.56 35.02 -17.79
CA ASP A 506 -0.53 34.54 -18.70
C ASP A 506 0.60 33.96 -17.87
N VAL A 507 0.78 32.66 -17.99
CA VAL A 507 1.67 31.86 -17.16
C VAL A 507 3.10 31.76 -17.72
N ASP A 508 3.33 32.24 -18.95
CA ASP A 508 4.63 32.34 -19.60
C ASP A 508 4.83 33.78 -20.11
N TYR A 509 4.53 34.74 -19.23
CA TYR A 509 4.53 36.15 -19.55
C TYR A 509 5.94 36.73 -19.64
N GLY A 510 6.31 37.10 -20.87
CA GLY A 510 7.38 38.06 -21.10
C GLY A 510 8.37 37.61 -22.15
N LEU A 511 8.79 38.57 -22.97
CA LEU A 511 10.07 38.53 -23.65
C LEU A 511 11.06 39.37 -22.83
N ASP A 512 12.32 38.97 -22.77
CA ASP A 512 13.39 39.79 -22.25
C ASP A 512 13.64 41.01 -23.16
N ARG A 513 14.61 41.85 -22.79
CA ARG A 513 14.96 43.06 -23.55
C ARG A 513 15.38 42.76 -25.00
N TYR A 514 15.69 41.50 -25.32
CA TYR A 514 16.15 41.01 -26.61
C TYR A 514 15.09 40.21 -27.36
N GLY A 515 13.86 40.12 -26.84
CA GLY A 515 12.80 39.35 -27.47
C GLY A 515 12.83 37.86 -27.15
N ASN A 516 13.62 37.40 -26.18
CA ASN A 516 13.65 35.99 -25.77
C ASN A 516 12.59 35.71 -24.70
N PRO A 517 11.85 34.60 -24.75
CA PRO A 517 10.92 34.24 -23.69
C PRO A 517 11.59 34.26 -22.31
N ARG A 518 10.90 34.78 -21.29
CA ARG A 518 11.30 34.67 -19.87
C ARG A 518 10.53 33.51 -19.24
N PRO A 519 11.08 32.28 -19.23
CA PRO A 519 10.36 31.13 -18.72
C PRO A 519 10.16 31.30 -17.22
N GLY A 520 8.93 31.11 -16.73
CA GLY A 520 8.63 31.15 -15.29
C GLY A 520 8.14 32.49 -14.75
N VAL A 521 8.16 33.57 -15.53
CA VAL A 521 7.44 34.81 -15.17
C VAL A 521 5.99 34.67 -15.60
N ALA A 522 5.06 34.97 -14.71
CA ALA A 522 3.63 34.96 -15.02
C ALA A 522 3.05 36.35 -14.77
N ALA A 523 1.93 36.68 -15.40
CA ALA A 523 1.27 37.96 -15.28
C ALA A 523 -0.23 37.78 -15.14
N LEU A 524 -0.79 38.49 -14.16
CA LEU A 524 -2.22 38.69 -14.03
C LEU A 524 -2.60 39.97 -14.76
N PHE A 525 -3.63 39.89 -15.59
CA PHE A 525 -4.24 41.05 -16.22
C PHE A 525 -5.60 41.32 -15.64
N PHE A 526 -5.81 42.52 -15.14
CA PHE A 526 -7.08 43.01 -14.66
C PHE A 526 -7.81 43.79 -15.75
N HIS A 527 -9.08 44.09 -15.50
CA HIS A 527 -9.88 44.85 -16.45
C HIS A 527 -9.21 46.16 -16.85
N SER A 528 -9.10 46.38 -18.16
CA SER A 528 -8.63 47.58 -18.82
C SER A 528 -9.34 47.68 -20.16
N TYR A 529 -9.58 48.89 -20.67
CA TYR A 529 -10.02 49.04 -22.06
C TYR A 529 -8.82 49.33 -22.95
N GLN A 530 -8.63 48.52 -23.98
CA GLN A 530 -7.75 48.83 -25.12
C GLN A 530 -8.35 49.99 -25.92
N THR A 531 -8.12 51.22 -25.47
CA THR A 531 -8.45 52.41 -26.25
C THR A 531 -7.20 53.20 -26.59
N LEU A 532 -7.24 53.89 -27.73
CA LEU A 532 -6.17 54.77 -28.19
C LEU A 532 -5.96 55.98 -27.25
N GLN A 533 -6.92 56.30 -26.40
CA GLN A 533 -6.83 57.40 -25.42
C GLN A 533 -6.32 56.90 -24.07
N SER A 534 -5.20 57.46 -23.59
CA SER A 534 -4.70 57.22 -22.24
C SER A 534 -5.76 57.59 -21.20
N GLY A 535 -6.08 56.67 -20.28
CA GLY A 535 -6.98 56.95 -19.15
C GLY A 535 -8.47 56.64 -19.37
N SER A 536 -8.86 56.06 -20.50
CA SER A 536 -10.24 55.60 -20.69
C SER A 536 -10.43 54.20 -20.09
N GLY A 537 -11.13 54.15 -18.95
CA GLY A 537 -11.54 52.93 -18.28
C GLY A 537 -11.69 53.12 -16.78
N ILE A 538 -12.66 52.43 -16.17
CA ILE A 538 -12.88 52.49 -14.72
C ILE A 538 -11.59 52.05 -14.02
N PRO A 539 -10.95 52.87 -13.17
CA PRO A 539 -9.77 52.46 -12.41
C PRO A 539 -10.10 51.35 -11.42
N LEU A 540 -9.11 50.51 -11.12
CA LEU A 540 -9.21 49.64 -9.96
C LEU A 540 -9.39 50.54 -8.72
N PRO A 541 -10.26 50.18 -7.75
CA PRO A 541 -10.48 51.00 -6.57
C PRO A 541 -9.14 51.30 -5.89
N PRO A 542 -8.83 52.57 -5.60
CA PRO A 542 -7.54 52.93 -5.04
C PRO A 542 -7.34 52.29 -3.67
N GLY A 543 -6.10 51.98 -3.37
CA GLY A 543 -5.70 51.35 -2.13
C GLY A 543 -4.33 50.73 -2.23
N LYS A 544 -3.62 50.79 -1.11
CA LYS A 544 -2.35 50.14 -0.94
C LYS A 544 -2.58 48.72 -0.49
N ASP A 545 -1.80 47.79 -1.06
CA ASP A 545 -1.56 46.53 -0.39
C ASP A 545 -2.87 45.71 -0.20
N ASN A 546 -3.75 45.80 -1.20
CA ASN A 546 -5.16 45.37 -1.17
C ASN A 546 -5.50 44.28 -2.19
N ILE A 547 -4.50 43.82 -2.95
CA ILE A 547 -4.58 42.63 -3.80
C ILE A 547 -3.79 41.51 -3.14
N PHE A 548 -4.42 40.35 -3.00
CA PHE A 548 -3.82 39.13 -2.47
C PHE A 548 -3.90 38.03 -3.52
N VAL A 549 -2.75 37.48 -3.87
CA VAL A 549 -2.64 36.37 -4.83
C VAL A 549 -2.14 35.14 -4.11
N PHE A 550 -2.80 34.02 -4.38
CA PHE A 550 -2.43 32.68 -3.95
C PHE A 550 -2.09 31.89 -5.21
N TYR A 551 -0.98 31.17 -5.26
CA TYR A 551 -0.64 30.31 -6.39
C TYR A 551 0.34 29.19 -6.00
N GLN A 552 0.39 28.16 -6.82
CA GLN A 552 1.38 27.09 -6.74
C GLN A 552 2.41 27.19 -7.88
N VAL A 553 3.61 26.67 -7.65
CA VAL A 553 4.69 26.58 -8.64
C VAL A 553 5.16 25.14 -8.81
N GLN A 554 5.65 24.81 -10.00
CA GLN A 554 6.29 23.52 -10.32
C GLN A 554 7.54 23.74 -11.18
N ASN A 555 8.51 22.81 -11.12
CA ASN A 555 9.74 22.87 -11.92
C ASN A 555 10.05 21.57 -12.68
N ASN A 556 9.05 20.70 -12.86
CA ASN A 556 9.13 19.58 -13.80
C ASN A 556 9.06 20.05 -15.26
N GLN A 557 9.50 19.19 -16.16
CA GLN A 557 9.52 19.41 -17.61
C GLN A 557 8.62 18.41 -18.33
N LYS A 558 8.16 18.77 -19.54
CA LYS A 558 7.27 17.93 -20.37
C LYS A 558 7.83 16.54 -20.64
N ASP A 559 9.15 16.45 -20.83
CA ASP A 559 9.85 15.20 -21.12
C ASP A 559 10.32 14.44 -19.86
N ASP A 560 9.99 14.93 -18.66
CA ASP A 560 10.33 14.23 -17.41
C ASP A 560 9.54 12.92 -17.32
N THR A 561 10.24 11.80 -17.17
CA THR A 561 9.62 10.49 -16.97
C THR A 561 9.95 9.96 -15.58
N LEU A 562 8.95 9.36 -14.93
CA LEU A 562 9.05 8.91 -13.55
C LEU A 562 8.93 7.39 -13.46
N ARG A 563 9.77 6.79 -12.61
CA ARG A 563 9.67 5.39 -12.21
C ARG A 563 9.75 5.29 -10.70
N ALA A 564 8.97 4.41 -10.12
CA ALA A 564 9.02 4.14 -8.69
C ALA A 564 9.36 2.68 -8.42
N SER A 565 10.26 2.45 -7.45
CA SER A 565 10.55 1.15 -6.88
C SER A 565 10.16 1.18 -5.42
N TYR A 566 9.18 0.37 -5.03
CA TYR A 566 8.58 0.45 -3.71
C TYR A 566 8.04 -0.90 -3.25
N VAL A 567 7.91 -1.06 -1.94
CA VAL A 567 7.16 -2.17 -1.33
C VAL A 567 5.77 -1.64 -1.00
N THR A 568 4.71 -2.32 -1.43
CA THR A 568 3.32 -1.86 -1.21
C THR A 568 2.53 -2.83 -0.33
N LYS A 569 1.71 -2.28 0.58
CA LYS A 569 0.70 -3.05 1.32
C LYS A 569 -0.55 -3.35 0.48
N SER A 570 -0.74 -2.65 -0.64
CA SER A 570 -1.91 -2.81 -1.52
C SER A 570 -1.87 -4.10 -2.33
N LEU A 571 -0.69 -4.74 -2.42
CA LEU A 571 -0.49 -6.01 -3.08
C LEU A 571 0.23 -6.94 -2.11
N ILE A 572 -0.37 -8.10 -1.85
CA ILE A 572 0.19 -9.10 -0.95
C ILE A 572 0.57 -10.33 -1.76
N THR A 573 1.83 -10.75 -1.61
CA THR A 573 2.31 -12.04 -2.09
C THR A 573 2.00 -13.08 -1.00
N ILE A 574 1.17 -14.05 -1.35
CA ILE A 574 0.92 -15.23 -0.53
C ILE A 574 1.80 -16.34 -1.08
N THR A 575 2.71 -16.84 -0.26
CA THR A 575 3.49 -18.05 -0.54
C THR A 575 2.99 -19.15 0.39
N LEU A 576 2.54 -20.26 -0.18
CA LEU A 576 2.11 -21.45 0.54
C LEU A 576 3.06 -22.59 0.17
N GLY A 577 4.09 -22.76 0.98
CA GLY A 577 4.93 -23.94 0.97
C GLY A 577 4.33 -25.01 1.88
N ILE A 578 4.30 -26.27 1.43
CA ILE A 578 4.01 -27.44 2.26
C ILE A 578 5.19 -28.38 2.12
N LYS A 579 5.81 -28.71 3.24
CA LYS A 579 6.86 -29.72 3.32
C LYS A 579 6.26 -31.01 3.85
N MET A 580 6.26 -32.03 3.01
CA MET A 580 5.77 -33.37 3.31
C MET A 580 6.95 -34.30 3.52
N PHE A 581 6.87 -35.24 4.45
CA PHE A 581 7.87 -36.27 4.62
C PHE A 581 7.35 -37.60 4.10
N ASP A 582 8.17 -38.29 3.30
CA ASP A 582 7.88 -39.68 2.92
C ASP A 582 8.03 -40.58 4.17
N PRO A 583 6.97 -41.29 4.60
CA PRO A 583 7.03 -42.16 5.78
C PRO A 583 8.08 -43.28 5.67
N VAL A 584 8.46 -43.67 4.45
CA VAL A 584 9.41 -44.77 4.21
C VAL A 584 10.85 -44.27 4.14
N SER A 585 11.11 -43.21 3.37
CA SER A 585 12.47 -42.69 3.18
C SER A 585 12.86 -41.56 4.15
N GLY A 586 11.89 -40.94 4.81
CA GLY A 586 12.06 -39.74 5.63
C GLY A 586 12.51 -38.50 4.85
N ARG A 587 12.53 -38.58 3.51
CA ARG A 587 12.96 -37.47 2.66
C ARG A 587 11.86 -36.42 2.57
N PRO A 588 12.20 -35.12 2.73
CA PRO A 588 11.23 -34.06 2.55
C PRO A 588 10.96 -33.79 1.06
N GLU A 589 9.69 -33.68 0.71
CA GLU A 589 9.19 -33.16 -0.55
C GLU A 589 8.50 -31.81 -0.30
N ASN A 590 8.90 -30.79 -1.08
CA ASN A 590 8.35 -29.45 -0.94
C ASN A 590 7.43 -29.14 -2.12
N ILE A 591 6.22 -28.68 -1.81
CA ILE A 591 5.30 -28.09 -2.76
C ILE A 591 5.19 -26.61 -2.41
N GLU A 592 5.44 -25.72 -3.37
CA GLU A 592 5.33 -24.28 -3.15
C GLU A 592 4.37 -23.68 -4.19
N LEU A 593 3.35 -22.98 -3.70
CA LEU A 593 2.42 -22.22 -4.52
C LEU A 593 2.53 -20.75 -4.14
N THR A 594 2.61 -19.86 -5.12
CA THR A 594 2.63 -18.41 -4.89
C THR A 594 1.51 -17.73 -5.65
N ASN A 595 0.80 -16.82 -4.99
CA ASN A 595 -0.20 -15.96 -5.60
C ASN A 595 -0.01 -14.50 -5.16
N LYS A 596 -0.36 -13.55 -6.02
CA LYS A 596 -0.36 -12.11 -5.70
C LYS A 596 -1.79 -11.60 -5.71
N VAL A 597 -2.21 -10.98 -4.63
CA VAL A 597 -3.59 -10.53 -4.45
C VAL A 597 -3.60 -9.04 -4.16
N ARG A 598 -4.38 -8.29 -4.96
CA ARG A 598 -4.60 -6.87 -4.74
C ARG A 598 -5.65 -6.70 -3.65
N VAL A 599 -5.29 -5.95 -2.61
CA VAL A 599 -6.16 -5.61 -1.50
C VAL A 599 -6.84 -4.28 -1.80
N ARG A 600 -8.15 -4.19 -1.51
CA ARG A 600 -8.91 -2.95 -1.75
C ARG A 600 -8.70 -1.92 -0.65
N ASN A 601 -8.65 -2.37 0.60
CA ASN A 601 -8.55 -1.51 1.77
C ASN A 601 -7.49 -2.04 2.75
N VAL A 602 -6.30 -1.45 2.70
CA VAL A 602 -5.25 -1.69 3.69
C VAL A 602 -5.52 -0.81 4.89
N ALA A 603 -5.54 -1.39 6.10
CA ALA A 603 -5.67 -0.62 7.32
C ALA A 603 -4.31 -0.46 8.01
N TYR A 604 -4.09 0.72 8.60
CA TYR A 604 -2.91 1.05 9.41
C TYR A 604 -3.07 0.54 10.84
#